data_AF-E2BV54-F1
#
_entry.id   AF-E2BV54-F1
#
_cell.length_a   1.000
_cell.length_b   1.000
_cell.length_c   1.000
_cell.angle_alpha   90.00
_cell.angle_beta   90.00
_cell.angle_gamma   90.00
#
_symmetry.space_group_name_H-M   'P 1'
#
loop_
_entity.id
_entity.type
_entity.pdbx_description
1 polymer ?
#
loop_
_entity_poly.entity_id
_entity_poly.type
_entity_poly.pdbx_seq_one_letter_code
_entity_poly.pdbx_strand_id
1 'polypeptide(L)'
;AWVRCPLAPAQKLLPAGGLVVGWARANVRVPGDRPLQCFKCLRYGHMAVTCQTDNVLAGRCRCGVTGHVAKRCTEAVRCPLCHYEGKKAD
;
A
#
# COMPACT_ATOMS: atom_id res chain seq x y z
N ALA A 1 10.20 -2.98 10.64
CA ALA A 1 9.29 -2.45 11.67
C ALA A 1 9.55 -0.96 11.84
N TRP A 2 8.52 -0.15 12.13
CA TRP A 2 8.66 1.29 12.37
C TRP A 2 8.91 1.56 13.86
N VAL A 3 9.68 2.59 14.16
CA VAL A 3 10.02 2.99 15.53
C VAL A 3 9.62 4.45 15.74
N ARG A 4 9.07 4.77 16.91
CA ARG A 4 8.77 6.15 17.29
C ARG A 4 10.07 6.84 17.67
N CYS A 5 10.32 8.01 17.09
CA CYS A 5 11.48 8.83 17.38
C CYS A 5 11.01 10.21 17.88
N PRO A 6 11.55 10.74 18.99
CA PRO A 6 11.29 12.11 19.38
C PRO A 6 11.75 13.12 18.31
N LEU A 7 11.11 14.29 18.26
CA LEU A 7 11.31 15.24 17.16
C LEU A 7 12.75 15.79 17.09
N ALA A 8 13.35 16.13 18.22
CA ALA A 8 14.68 16.74 18.25
C ALA A 8 15.79 15.81 17.70
N PRO A 9 15.87 14.52 18.09
CA PRO A 9 16.73 13.53 17.43
C PRO A 9 16.37 13.31 15.94
N ALA A 10 15.08 13.22 15.61
CA ALA A 10 14.64 13.02 14.23
C ALA A 10 15.15 14.12 13.29
N GLN A 11 15.09 15.39 13.72
CA GLN A 11 15.56 16.53 12.95
C GLN A 11 17.06 16.43 12.58
N LYS A 12 17.88 15.80 13.43
CA LYS A 12 19.31 15.59 13.18
C LYS A 12 19.59 14.36 12.33
N LEU A 13 18.80 13.30 12.49
CA LEU A 13 19.02 12.02 11.81
C LEU A 13 18.54 12.02 10.36
N LEU A 14 17.47 12.76 10.05
CA LEU A 14 16.94 12.88 8.69
C LEU A 14 17.96 13.43 7.67
N PRO A 15 18.66 14.55 7.91
CA PRO A 15 19.68 15.04 6.99
C PRO A 15 20.91 14.13 6.93
N ALA A 16 21.23 13.41 8.01
CA ALA A 16 22.32 12.43 8.02
C ALA A 16 21.99 11.15 7.21
N GLY A 17 20.73 10.95 6.83
CA GLY A 17 20.25 9.82 6.03
C GLY A 17 20.25 8.47 6.76
N GLY A 18 20.80 8.40 7.98
CA GLY A 18 20.88 7.17 8.74
C GLY A 18 21.61 7.33 10.08
N LEU A 19 21.50 6.29 10.90
CA LEU A 19 22.15 6.15 12.19
C LEU A 19 23.08 4.94 12.18
N VAL A 20 24.29 5.07 12.72
CA VAL A 20 25.20 3.94 12.93
C VAL A 20 24.97 3.36 14.32
N VAL A 21 24.70 2.06 14.40
CA VAL A 21 24.53 1.31 15.65
C VAL A 21 25.58 0.19 15.66
N GLY A 22 26.67 0.41 16.41
CA GLY A 22 27.86 -0.45 16.36
C GLY A 22 28.45 -0.48 14.94
N TRP A 23 28.46 -1.66 14.33
CA TRP A 23 28.96 -1.91 12.97
C TRP A 23 27.89 -1.71 11.88
N ALA A 24 26.62 -1.57 12.25
CA ALA A 24 25.50 -1.53 11.32
C ALA A 24 25.06 -0.09 11.01
N ARG A 25 24.73 0.20 9.75
CA ARG A 25 24.13 1.47 9.33
C ARG A 25 22.63 1.29 9.08
N ALA A 26 21.80 1.99 9.85
CA ALA A 26 20.35 1.98 9.71
C ALA A 26 19.89 3.25 8.97
N ASN A 27 19.17 3.09 7.85
CA ASN A 27 18.63 4.25 7.13
C ASN A 27 17.42 4.84 7.87
N VAL A 28 17.39 6.16 7.99
CA VAL A 28 16.30 6.89 8.67
C VAL A 28 15.52 7.66 7.62
N ARG A 29 14.22 7.42 7.55
CA ARG A 29 13.29 8.14 6.68
C ARG A 29 11.98 8.42 7.40
N VAL A 30 11.38 9.57 7.13
CA VAL A 30 10.00 9.82 7.55
C VAL A 30 9.08 8.88 6.77
N PRO A 31 8.15 8.17 7.43
CA PRO A 31 7.08 7.49 6.72
C PRO A 31 6.34 8.52 5.85
N GLY A 32 6.24 8.27 4.54
CA GLY A 32 5.40 9.09 3.69
C GLY A 32 3.93 9.01 4.11
N ASP A 33 3.12 9.97 3.67
CA ASP A 33 1.68 9.87 3.86
C ASP A 33 1.19 8.59 3.18
N ARG A 34 0.62 7.70 4.00
CA ARG A 34 0.05 6.45 3.53
C ARG A 34 -1.45 6.57 3.70
N PRO A 35 -2.14 7.18 2.73
CA PRO A 35 -3.56 7.41 2.84
C PRO A 35 -4.27 6.08 3.04
N LEU A 36 -5.26 6.12 3.91
CA LEU A 36 -6.01 4.94 4.26
C LEU A 36 -6.75 4.41 3.02
N GLN A 37 -6.41 3.19 2.61
CA GLN A 37 -6.99 2.52 1.45
C GLN A 37 -7.97 1.44 1.92
N CYS A 38 -9.18 1.45 1.37
CA CYS A 38 -10.21 0.48 1.65
C CYS A 38 -9.82 -0.89 1.08
N PHE A 39 -9.73 -1.91 1.93
CA PHE A 39 -9.42 -3.27 1.45
C PHE A 39 -10.56 -3.92 0.66
N LYS A 40 -11.81 -3.42 0.77
CA LYS A 40 -12.99 -3.97 0.06
C LYS A 40 -13.06 -3.48 -1.39
N CYS A 41 -13.04 -2.16 -1.58
CA CYS A 41 -13.23 -1.51 -2.89
C CYS A 41 -11.96 -0.85 -3.43
N LEU A 42 -10.83 -0.93 -2.73
CA LEU A 42 -9.51 -0.42 -3.12
C LEU A 42 -9.42 1.12 -3.28
N ARG A 43 -10.48 1.89 -2.98
CA ARG A 43 -10.46 3.37 -2.97
C ARG A 43 -9.81 3.92 -1.70
N TYR A 44 -9.29 5.15 -1.77
CA TYR A 44 -8.77 5.87 -0.60
C TYR A 44 -9.88 6.55 0.22
N GLY A 45 -9.56 6.90 1.47
CA GLY A 45 -10.37 7.75 2.35
C GLY A 45 -11.31 7.03 3.32
N HIS A 46 -11.43 5.70 3.25
CA HIS A 46 -12.29 4.94 4.16
C HIS A 46 -11.82 3.49 4.36
N MET A 47 -12.23 2.86 5.47
CA MET A 47 -11.91 1.47 5.79
C MET A 47 -12.97 0.51 5.24
N ALA A 48 -12.64 -0.78 5.14
CA ALA A 48 -13.60 -1.80 4.72
C ALA A 48 -14.86 -1.83 5.59
N VAL A 49 -14.74 -1.53 6.89
CA VAL A 49 -15.86 -1.47 7.85
C VAL A 49 -16.86 -0.36 7.52
N THR A 50 -16.40 0.78 6.98
CA THR A 50 -17.24 1.93 6.63
C THR A 50 -17.55 1.97 5.13
N CYS A 51 -17.27 0.89 4.41
CA CYS A 51 -17.41 0.84 2.96
C CYS A 51 -18.86 0.53 2.56
N GLN A 52 -19.52 1.50 1.93
CA GLN A 52 -20.91 1.36 1.47
C GLN A 52 -21.05 0.66 0.10
N THR A 53 -19.95 0.35 -0.59
CA THR A 53 -20.03 -0.31 -1.89
C THR A 53 -20.23 -1.82 -1.74
N ASP A 54 -21.18 -2.39 -2.48
CA ASP A 54 -21.36 -3.85 -2.57
C ASP A 54 -20.29 -4.53 -3.43
N ASN A 55 -19.57 -3.75 -4.24
CA ASN A 55 -18.52 -4.25 -5.12
C ASN A 55 -17.25 -4.59 -4.33
N VAL A 56 -17.07 -5.89 -4.06
CA VAL A 56 -15.84 -6.43 -3.49
C VAL A 56 -14.82 -6.66 -4.60
N LEU A 57 -13.80 -5.81 -4.62
CA LEU A 57 -12.59 -5.98 -5.44
C LEU A 57 -11.50 -6.75 -4.68
N ALA A 58 -11.59 -6.80 -3.35
CA ALA A 58 -10.77 -7.64 -2.49
C ALA A 58 -10.81 -9.11 -2.95
N GLY A 59 -9.64 -9.75 -3.04
CA GLY A 59 -9.55 -11.17 -3.35
C GLY A 59 -9.83 -11.54 -4.82
N ARG A 60 -10.10 -10.57 -5.71
CA ARG A 60 -10.05 -10.82 -7.16
C ARG A 60 -8.64 -11.16 -7.60
N CYS A 61 -8.55 -11.99 -8.62
CA CYS A 61 -7.28 -12.23 -9.27
C CYS A 61 -6.77 -10.92 -9.91
N ARG A 62 -5.45 -10.81 -10.06
CA ARG A 62 -4.79 -9.69 -10.75
C ARG A 62 -5.18 -9.55 -12.22
N CYS A 63 -5.90 -10.50 -12.81
CA CYS A 63 -6.49 -10.34 -14.15
C CYS A 63 -7.87 -9.65 -14.15
N GLY A 64 -8.48 -9.42 -12.97
CA GLY A 64 -9.76 -8.72 -12.82
C GLY A 64 -10.99 -9.62 -12.61
N VAL A 65 -10.85 -10.94 -12.77
CA VAL A 65 -11.93 -11.91 -12.55
C VAL A 65 -11.84 -12.64 -11.20
N THR A 66 -12.97 -13.19 -10.78
CA THR A 66 -13.11 -14.05 -9.59
C THR A 66 -12.97 -15.53 -9.97
N GLY A 67 -12.78 -16.41 -8.99
CA GLY A 67 -12.80 -17.87 -9.19
C GLY A 67 -11.44 -18.56 -9.29
N HIS A 68 -10.34 -17.80 -9.25
CA HIS A 68 -8.99 -18.37 -9.13
C HIS A 68 -8.03 -17.42 -8.41
N VAL A 69 -6.92 -17.97 -7.93
CA VAL A 69 -5.86 -17.20 -7.27
C VAL A 69 -4.82 -16.72 -8.28
N ALA A 70 -4.27 -15.53 -8.02
CA ALA A 70 -3.26 -14.92 -8.89
C ALA A 70 -2.00 -15.77 -9.10
N LYS A 71 -1.73 -16.74 -8.23
CA LYS A 71 -0.59 -17.66 -8.35
C LYS A 71 -0.68 -18.58 -9.58
N ARG A 72 -1.89 -18.92 -10.03
CA ARG A 72 -2.13 -19.82 -11.17
C ARG A 72 -2.71 -19.10 -12.40
N CYS A 73 -2.73 -17.77 -12.37
CA CYS A 73 -3.27 -16.99 -13.47
C CYS A 73 -2.19 -16.74 -14.52
N THR A 74 -2.49 -17.06 -15.79
CA THR A 74 -1.63 -16.80 -16.95
C THR A 74 -2.07 -15.59 -17.76
N GLU A 75 -3.19 -14.97 -17.39
CA GLU A 75 -3.75 -13.80 -18.06
C GLU A 75 -2.96 -12.52 -17.74
N ALA A 76 -3.07 -11.51 -18.61
CA ALA A 76 -2.42 -10.22 -18.40
C ALA A 76 -2.84 -9.58 -17.07
N VAL A 77 -1.86 -9.05 -16.33
CA VAL A 77 -2.10 -8.32 -15.10
C VAL A 77 -2.81 -6.99 -15.40
N ARG A 78 -3.91 -6.74 -14.70
CA ARG A 78 -4.72 -5.52 -14.81
C ARG A 78 -4.97 -4.97 -13.41
N CYS A 79 -5.07 -3.65 -13.28
CA CYS A 79 -5.50 -3.04 -12.02
C CYS A 79 -7.00 -3.36 -11.80
N PRO A 80 -7.40 -4.02 -10.68
CA PRO A 80 -8.80 -4.38 -10.45
C PRO A 80 -9.73 -3.17 -10.38
N LEU A 81 -9.23 -2.03 -9.87
CA LEU A 81 -9.94 -0.75 -9.87
C LEU A 81 -10.16 -0.22 -11.29
N CYS A 82 -9.08 -0.09 -12.07
CA CYS A 82 -9.17 0.45 -13.42
C CYS A 82 -10.03 -0.43 -14.33
N HIS A 83 -9.90 -1.76 -14.19
CA HIS A 83 -10.74 -2.72 -14.91
C HIS A 83 -12.23 -2.56 -14.54
N TYR A 84 -12.53 -2.35 -13.26
CA TYR A 84 -13.89 -2.10 -12.81
C TYR A 84 -14.44 -0.75 -13.30
N GLU A 85 -13.60 0.29 -13.32
CA GLU A 85 -13.99 1.63 -13.80
C GLU A 85 -13.94 1.78 -15.34
N GLY A 86 -13.46 0.78 -16.08
CA GLY A 86 -13.25 0.87 -17.53
C GLY A 86 -12.16 1.85 -17.96
N LYS A 87 -11.23 2.20 -17.05
CA LYS A 87 -10.14 3.15 -17.30
C LYS A 87 -8.82 2.43 -17.61
N LYS A 88 -7.90 3.13 -18.27
CA LYS A 88 -6.51 2.68 -18.40
C LYS A 88 -5.81 2.78 -17.03
N ALA A 89 -4.87 1.86 -16.79
CA ALA A 89 -4.02 1.88 -15.61
C ALA A 89 -2.75 2.65 -15.96
N ASP A 90 -2.81 3.97 -15.89
CA ASP A 90 -1.64 4.87 -15.90
C ASP A 90 -1.25 5.21 -14.46
#